data_AF-A0A3B4ZQC9-F1
#
_entry.id   AF-A0A3B4ZQC9-F1
#
_cell.length_a   1.000
_cell.length_b   1.000
_cell.length_c   1.000
_cell.angle_alpha   90.00
_cell.angle_beta   90.00
_cell.angle_gamma   90.00
#
_symmetry.space_group_name_H-M   'P 1'
#
loop_
_entity.id
_entity.type
_entity.pdbx_description
1 polymer ?
#
loop_
_entity_poly.entity_id
_entity_poly.type
_entity_poly.pdbx_seq_one_letter_code
_entity_poly.pdbx_strand_id
1 'polypeptide(L)'
;GGRHLQKSKTRDLSSCSHPHRGSRRQVEEPRGPGPFFFFGGTNGAEIVSAYCESRGWTRIHNKHRDDFRLRWCETKSPGSYCNFREGEQLVFQIPNNAVLTTKIGLLSSLREYERVSTCPMSPSNQQVSSWW
;
A
#
# COMPACT_ATOMS: atom_id res chain seq x y z
N GLY A 1 -3.09 -10.26 78.06
CA GLY A 1 -2.41 -10.87 76.92
C GLY A 1 -2.33 -9.86 75.79
N GLY A 2 -1.18 -9.79 75.10
CA GLY A 2 -0.95 -8.94 73.91
C GLY A 2 0.07 -7.81 74.13
N ARG A 3 1.34 -8.07 73.78
CA ARG A 3 2.48 -7.13 73.83
C ARG A 3 2.69 -6.48 72.44
N HIS A 4 3.11 -5.20 72.45
CA HIS A 4 4.08 -4.52 71.56
C HIS A 4 4.29 -4.99 70.09
N LEU A 5 4.29 -4.05 69.13
CA LEU A 5 5.50 -3.35 68.61
C LEU A 5 5.26 -2.76 67.21
N GLN A 6 5.60 -1.47 67.02
CA GLN A 6 5.75 -0.86 65.69
C GLN A 6 6.87 -1.52 64.88
N LYS A 7 6.73 -1.63 63.55
CA LYS A 7 7.86 -1.57 62.61
C LYS A 7 7.43 -1.29 61.17
N SER A 8 8.29 -0.55 60.49
CA SER A 8 8.16 0.11 59.19
C SER A 8 9.00 -0.60 58.11
N LYS A 9 8.71 -0.29 56.82
CA LYS A 9 9.47 -0.58 55.57
C LYS A 9 9.54 -2.08 55.18
N THR A 10 9.50 -2.51 53.92
CA THR A 10 10.16 -2.02 52.68
C THR A 10 9.42 -2.49 51.42
N ARG A 11 9.69 -1.75 50.33
CA ARG A 11 9.58 -2.09 48.90
C ARG A 11 9.56 -3.60 48.58
N ASP A 12 8.67 -4.00 47.68
CA ASP A 12 9.07 -4.88 46.59
C ASP A 12 8.40 -4.44 45.29
N LEU A 13 9.24 -4.03 44.34
CA LEU A 13 8.88 -3.75 42.97
C LEU A 13 8.41 -5.06 42.34
N SER A 14 7.13 -5.14 41.98
CA SER A 14 6.67 -6.14 41.00
C SER A 14 7.29 -5.80 39.65
N SER A 15 8.47 -6.34 39.39
CA SER A 15 9.08 -6.41 38.07
C SER A 15 8.29 -7.43 37.25
N CYS A 16 7.18 -6.99 36.66
CA CYS A 16 6.54 -7.70 35.57
C CYS A 16 7.50 -7.66 34.38
N SER A 17 8.39 -8.64 34.32
CA SER A 17 9.32 -8.84 33.22
C SER A 17 8.47 -9.11 31.98
N HIS A 18 8.33 -8.10 31.13
CA HIS A 18 7.70 -8.25 29.83
C HIS A 18 8.58 -9.23 29.04
N PRO A 19 8.05 -10.35 28.53
CA PRO A 19 8.84 -11.16 27.62
C PRO A 19 9.16 -10.29 26.41
N HIS A 20 10.44 -10.02 26.25
CA HIS A 20 11.04 -9.32 25.13
C HIS A 20 10.45 -9.92 23.85
N ARG A 21 9.60 -9.13 23.18
CA ARG A 21 8.84 -9.55 22.01
C ARG A 21 9.82 -10.14 21.01
N GLY A 22 9.55 -11.41 20.70
CA GLY A 22 10.46 -12.31 20.01
C GLY A 22 11.03 -11.69 18.74
N SER A 23 12.29 -12.07 18.49
CA SER A 23 12.99 -11.97 17.23
C SER A 23 12.02 -11.93 16.04
N ARG A 24 12.06 -10.83 15.29
CA ARG A 24 11.38 -10.66 14.01
C ARG A 24 11.78 -11.87 13.16
N ARG A 25 10.94 -12.91 13.10
CA ARG A 25 11.15 -14.07 12.24
C ARG A 25 11.43 -13.47 10.87
N GLN A 26 12.66 -13.61 10.38
CA GLN A 26 12.97 -13.26 9.01
C GLN A 26 12.12 -14.24 8.21
N VAL A 27 10.97 -13.78 7.73
CA VAL A 27 10.17 -14.53 6.77
C VAL A 27 11.10 -14.66 5.58
N GLU A 28 11.59 -15.87 5.35
CA GLU A 28 12.42 -16.14 4.20
C GLU A 28 11.62 -15.77 2.95
N GLU A 29 12.14 -14.85 2.16
CA GLU A 29 11.45 -14.39 0.96
C GLU A 29 11.35 -15.55 -0.03
N PRO A 30 10.14 -15.88 -0.51
CA PRO A 30 9.97 -17.02 -1.40
C PRO A 30 10.73 -16.79 -2.71
N ARG A 31 11.63 -17.73 -3.05
CA ARG A 31 12.41 -17.73 -4.29
C ARG A 31 11.96 -18.92 -5.15
N GLY A 32 11.88 -18.74 -6.46
CA GLY A 32 11.51 -19.81 -7.39
C GLY A 32 10.62 -19.34 -8.53
N PRO A 33 10.08 -20.30 -9.33
CA PRO A 33 9.17 -20.00 -10.42
C PRO A 33 7.77 -19.73 -9.88
N GLY A 34 7.19 -18.59 -10.23
CA GLY A 34 5.79 -18.32 -9.93
C GLY A 34 5.43 -16.85 -10.13
N PRO A 35 4.14 -16.54 -10.33
CA PRO A 35 3.69 -15.17 -10.22
C PRO A 35 3.74 -14.73 -8.74
N PHE A 36 4.55 -13.74 -8.45
CA PHE A 36 4.62 -13.14 -7.10
C PHE A 36 3.65 -11.97 -6.97
N PHE A 37 3.16 -11.72 -5.76
CA PHE A 37 2.42 -10.51 -5.46
C PHE A 37 2.91 -9.82 -4.18
N PHE A 38 2.94 -8.49 -4.22
CA PHE A 38 3.23 -7.65 -3.07
C PHE A 38 1.96 -6.96 -2.59
N PHE A 39 1.81 -6.87 -1.27
CA PHE A 39 0.67 -6.19 -0.65
C PHE A 39 1.13 -5.19 0.42
N GLY A 40 0.88 -3.89 0.18
CA GLY A 40 1.09 -2.78 1.09
C GLY A 40 -0.23 -2.11 1.46
N GLY A 41 -0.64 -2.25 2.72
CA GLY A 41 -1.93 -1.77 3.22
C GLY A 41 -2.77 -2.89 3.85
N THR A 42 -3.99 -2.58 4.24
CA THR A 42 -4.99 -3.49 4.84
C THR A 42 -6.33 -3.48 4.09
N ASN A 43 -6.66 -2.42 3.37
CA ASN A 43 -7.88 -2.27 2.59
C ASN A 43 -7.88 -3.24 1.39
N GLY A 44 -8.90 -4.10 1.36
CA GLY A 44 -9.05 -5.13 0.33
C GLY A 44 -8.03 -6.27 0.42
N ALA A 45 -7.19 -6.30 1.47
CA ALA A 45 -6.08 -7.25 1.58
C ALA A 45 -6.49 -8.70 1.57
N GLU A 46 -7.50 -9.04 2.36
CA GLU A 46 -7.99 -10.40 2.46
C GLU A 46 -8.54 -10.90 1.13
N ILE A 47 -9.39 -10.10 0.46
CA ILE A 47 -10.05 -10.48 -0.79
C ILE A 47 -9.03 -10.70 -1.90
N VAL A 48 -8.09 -9.77 -2.08
CA VAL A 48 -7.09 -9.84 -3.15
C VAL A 48 -6.06 -10.92 -2.87
N SER A 49 -5.59 -11.05 -1.62
CA SER A 49 -4.63 -12.08 -1.26
C SER A 49 -5.23 -13.47 -1.41
N ALA A 50 -6.46 -13.69 -0.92
CA ALA A 50 -7.16 -14.98 -1.06
C ALA A 50 -7.34 -15.38 -2.53
N TYR A 51 -7.69 -14.43 -3.40
CA TYR A 51 -7.74 -14.69 -4.84
C TYR A 51 -6.36 -15.08 -5.40
N CYS A 52 -5.31 -14.31 -5.11
CA CYS A 52 -3.96 -14.60 -5.60
C CYS A 52 -3.47 -15.98 -5.14
N GLU A 53 -3.63 -16.28 -3.86
CA GLU A 53 -3.26 -17.57 -3.25
C GLU A 53 -4.05 -18.73 -3.87
N SER A 54 -5.36 -18.57 -4.12
CA SER A 54 -6.18 -19.58 -4.81
C SER A 54 -5.72 -19.88 -6.24
N ARG A 55 -4.98 -18.95 -6.87
CA ARG A 55 -4.39 -19.10 -8.20
C ARG A 55 -2.94 -19.61 -8.16
N GLY A 56 -2.43 -19.96 -6.98
CA GLY A 56 -1.06 -20.43 -6.78
C GLY A 56 -0.01 -19.32 -6.81
N TRP A 57 -0.41 -18.06 -6.58
CA TRP A 57 0.53 -16.95 -6.51
C TRP A 57 1.13 -16.86 -5.11
N THR A 58 2.38 -16.40 -5.04
CA THR A 58 3.12 -16.36 -3.78
C THR A 58 3.30 -14.94 -3.29
N ARG A 59 2.96 -14.69 -2.02
CA ARG A 59 3.11 -13.38 -1.40
C ARG A 59 4.57 -13.07 -1.09
N ILE A 60 5.03 -11.92 -1.53
CA ILE A 60 6.34 -11.34 -1.18
C ILE A 60 6.15 -10.15 -0.24
N HIS A 61 7.11 -9.96 0.67
CA HIS A 61 7.09 -8.86 1.65
C HIS A 61 8.21 -7.84 1.36
N ASN A 62 9.21 -8.22 0.57
CA ASN A 62 10.24 -7.31 0.11
C ASN A 62 9.69 -6.36 -0.97
N LYS A 63 9.45 -5.11 -0.57
CA LYS A 63 8.97 -4.02 -1.46
C LYS A 63 9.92 -3.64 -2.59
N HIS A 64 11.19 -4.07 -2.53
CA HIS A 64 12.22 -3.75 -3.52
C HIS A 64 12.33 -4.78 -4.63
N ARG A 65 11.62 -5.91 -4.52
CA ARG A 65 11.53 -6.87 -5.61
C ARG A 65 10.74 -6.28 -6.78
N ASP A 66 11.19 -6.61 -7.97
CA ASP A 66 10.66 -6.19 -9.27
C ASP A 66 10.12 -7.36 -10.09
N ASP A 67 10.23 -8.60 -9.61
CA ASP A 67 9.70 -9.81 -10.25
C ASP A 67 8.26 -10.13 -9.81
N PHE A 68 7.53 -9.12 -9.34
CA PHE A 68 6.11 -9.26 -9.03
C PHE A 68 5.25 -9.20 -10.29
N ARG A 69 4.13 -9.91 -10.26
CA ARG A 69 3.06 -9.78 -11.25
C ARG A 69 1.97 -8.81 -10.80
N LEU A 70 1.74 -8.70 -9.49
CA LEU A 70 0.81 -7.73 -8.91
C LEU A 70 1.45 -6.99 -7.74
N ARG A 71 1.30 -5.66 -7.72
CA ARG A 71 1.64 -4.80 -6.58
C ARG A 71 0.40 -4.05 -6.13
N TRP A 72 -0.13 -4.43 -4.97
CA TRP A 72 -1.19 -3.68 -4.31
C TRP A 72 -0.58 -2.74 -3.28
N CYS A 73 -0.77 -1.43 -3.46
CA CYS A 73 -0.37 -0.41 -2.50
C CYS A 73 -1.49 0.63 -2.35
N GLU A 74 -1.94 0.91 -1.13
CA GLU A 74 -2.90 1.99 -0.87
C GLU A 74 -2.29 3.38 -1.07
N THR A 75 -1.06 3.56 -0.59
CA THR A 75 -0.37 4.85 -0.66
C THR A 75 0.44 4.93 -1.94
N LYS A 76 0.24 6.03 -2.66
CA LYS A 76 1.07 6.40 -3.80
C LYS A 76 2.50 6.63 -3.33
N SER A 77 3.45 5.92 -3.92
CA SER A 77 4.86 6.29 -3.84
C SER A 77 5.40 6.37 -5.27
N PRO A 78 6.19 7.41 -5.62
CA PRO A 78 6.81 7.48 -6.94
C PRO A 78 7.62 6.22 -7.29
N GLY A 79 8.24 5.59 -6.28
CA GLY A 79 8.98 4.35 -6.43
C GLY A 79 8.13 3.11 -6.74
N SER A 80 6.80 3.17 -6.61
CA SER A 80 5.91 2.06 -6.99
C SER A 80 5.81 1.88 -8.51
N TYR A 81 6.18 2.91 -9.29
CA TYR A 81 6.01 2.93 -10.75
C TYR A 81 7.33 2.98 -11.52
N CYS A 82 8.44 3.36 -10.88
CA CYS A 82 9.71 3.59 -11.58
C CYS A 82 10.26 2.34 -12.30
N ASN A 83 9.88 1.15 -11.84
CA ASN A 83 10.29 -0.13 -12.42
C ASN A 83 9.11 -0.91 -13.02
N PHE A 84 7.99 -0.24 -13.29
CA PHE A 84 6.81 -0.89 -13.84
C PHE A 84 7.05 -1.32 -15.30
N ARG A 85 6.74 -2.58 -15.61
CA ARG A 85 6.85 -3.15 -16.97
C ARG A 85 5.45 -3.42 -17.51
N GLU A 86 5.07 -2.62 -18.52
CA GLU A 86 3.78 -2.74 -19.18
C GLU A 86 3.61 -4.14 -19.80
N GLY A 87 2.40 -4.71 -19.67
CA GLY A 87 2.08 -6.05 -20.16
C GLY A 87 2.60 -7.21 -19.29
N GLU A 88 3.56 -6.97 -18.40
CA GLU A 88 4.11 -7.99 -17.48
C GLU A 88 3.56 -7.84 -16.06
N GLN A 89 3.34 -6.60 -15.62
CA GLN A 89 3.01 -6.26 -14.24
C GLN A 89 1.67 -5.55 -14.12
N LEU A 90 1.07 -5.66 -12.93
CA LEU A 90 -0.15 -4.97 -12.54
C LEU A 90 0.09 -4.16 -11.27
N VAL A 91 -0.40 -2.94 -11.24
CA VAL A 91 -0.37 -2.07 -10.06
C VAL A 91 -1.78 -1.57 -9.76
N PHE A 92 -2.17 -1.55 -8.48
CA PHE A 92 -3.53 -1.18 -8.07
C PHE A 92 -3.93 0.25 -8.47
N GLN A 93 -2.98 1.17 -8.59
CA GLN A 93 -3.26 2.56 -8.94
C GLN A 93 -2.64 2.93 -10.29
N ILE A 94 -3.32 3.81 -11.01
CA ILE A 94 -2.79 4.45 -12.22
C ILE A 94 -2.03 5.71 -11.77
N PRO A 95 -0.83 6.00 -12.33
CA PRO A 95 -0.16 7.27 -12.14
C PRO A 95 -1.11 8.46 -12.41
N ASN A 96 -0.93 9.57 -11.70
CA ASN A 96 -1.71 10.79 -11.90
C ASN A 96 -3.24 10.69 -11.79
N ASN A 97 -3.81 9.59 -11.26
CA ASN A 97 -5.26 9.43 -11.14
C ASN A 97 -5.97 10.54 -10.31
N ALA A 98 -5.22 11.31 -9.51
CA ALA A 98 -5.75 12.41 -8.71
C ALA A 98 -6.43 13.50 -9.55
N VAL A 99 -6.06 13.60 -10.83
CA VAL A 99 -6.70 14.47 -11.83
C VAL A 99 -8.21 14.20 -11.89
N LEU A 100 -8.66 12.95 -11.75
CA LEU A 100 -10.07 12.59 -11.86
C LEU A 100 -10.67 12.05 -10.56
N THR A 101 -9.85 11.54 -9.64
CA THR A 101 -10.33 10.89 -8.40
C THR A 101 -10.33 11.82 -7.19
N THR A 102 -10.19 13.13 -7.37
CA THR A 102 -10.30 14.12 -6.28
C THR A 102 -11.30 15.21 -6.66
N LYS A 103 -11.96 15.80 -5.66
CA LYS A 103 -12.92 16.91 -5.89
C LYS A 103 -12.27 18.07 -6.66
N ILE A 104 -11.05 18.44 -6.27
CA ILE A 104 -10.30 19.54 -6.89
C ILE A 104 -9.85 19.16 -8.30
N GLY A 105 -9.25 17.99 -8.48
CA GLY A 105 -8.80 17.52 -9.79
C GLY A 105 -9.95 17.44 -10.78
N LEU A 106 -11.09 16.87 -10.37
CA LEU A 106 -12.26 16.75 -11.22
C LEU A 106 -12.80 18.13 -11.63
N LEU A 107 -12.93 19.06 -10.68
CA LEU A 107 -13.40 20.41 -10.98
C LEU A 107 -12.46 21.15 -11.93
N SER A 108 -11.14 21.03 -11.74
CA SER A 108 -10.15 21.62 -12.65
C SER A 108 -10.25 21.01 -14.05
N SER A 109 -10.42 19.69 -14.15
CA SER A 109 -10.57 18.99 -15.43
C SER A 109 -11.82 19.43 -16.18
N LEU A 110 -12.95 19.60 -15.47
CA LEU A 110 -14.20 20.09 -16.07
C LEU A 110 -14.08 21.51 -16.60
N ARG A 111 -13.47 22.43 -15.83
CA ARG A 111 -13.24 23.81 -16.27
C ARG A 111 -12.36 23.89 -17.51
N GLU A 112 -11.32 23.08 -17.56
CA GLU A 112 -10.42 23.02 -18.70
C GLU A 112 -11.12 22.44 -19.93
N TYR A 113 -11.92 21.39 -19.74
CA TYR A 113 -12.76 20.83 -20.80
C TYR A 113 -13.72 21.87 -21.38
N GLU A 114 -14.44 22.63 -20.55
CA GLU A 114 -15.31 23.71 -21.00
C GLU A 114 -14.54 24.79 -21.78
N ARG A 115 -13.36 25.20 -21.30
CA ARG A 115 -12.51 26.18 -21.98
C ARG A 115 -12.09 25.71 -23.37
N VAL A 116 -11.69 24.45 -23.51
CA VAL A 116 -11.23 23.89 -24.80
C VAL A 116 -12.40 23.60 -25.75
N SER A 117 -13.52 23.11 -25.23
CA SER A 117 -14.70 22.75 -26.03
C SER A 117 -15.51 23.96 -26.51
N THR A 118 -15.40 25.10 -25.84
CA THR A 118 -16.11 26.32 -26.23
C THR A 118 -15.31 27.26 -27.14
N CYS A 119 -14.04 26.96 -27.44
CA CYS A 119 -13.26 27.68 -28.43
C CYS A 119 -13.68 27.25 -29.87
N PRO A 120 -14.30 28.13 -30.69
CA PRO A 120 -14.80 27.77 -32.02
C PRO A 120 -13.71 27.44 -33.06
N MET A 121 -12.43 27.57 -32.69
CA MET A 121 -11.27 27.36 -33.57
C MET A 121 -10.53 26.04 -33.28
N SER A 122 -11.13 25.11 -32.52
CA SER A 122 -10.54 23.80 -32.23
C SER A 122 -10.75 22.82 -33.39
N PRO A 123 -9.70 22.34 -34.08
CA PRO A 123 -9.84 21.26 -35.05
C PRO A 123 -10.09 19.95 -34.31
N SER A 124 -11.33 19.46 -34.39
CA SER A 124 -11.72 18.06 -34.29
C SER A 124 -10.92 17.18 -33.31
N ASN A 125 -11.41 17.05 -32.07
CA ASN A 125 -11.47 15.85 -31.22
C ASN A 125 -10.31 14.81 -31.21
N GLN A 126 -9.06 15.18 -31.54
CA GLN A 126 -7.88 14.30 -31.43
C GLN A 126 -7.10 14.49 -30.14
N GLN A 127 -7.49 15.41 -29.25
CA GLN A 127 -6.67 15.79 -28.10
C GLN A 127 -7.00 15.06 -26.79
N VAL A 128 -7.95 14.11 -26.81
CA VAL A 128 -8.28 13.31 -25.62
C VAL A 128 -7.18 12.25 -25.35
N SER A 129 -6.40 11.87 -26.37
CA SER A 129 -5.35 10.87 -26.25
C SER A 129 -4.10 11.32 -25.48
N SER A 130 -3.96 12.60 -25.14
CA SER A 130 -2.79 13.13 -24.41
C SER A 130 -3.01 13.32 -22.91
N TRP A 131 -4.12 12.83 -22.36
CA TRP A 131 -4.46 12.96 -20.92
C TRP A 131 -4.12 11.71 -20.09
N TRP A 132 -3.31 10.81 -20.64
CA TRP A 132 -2.78 9.60 -19.99
C TRP A 132 -1.27 9.52 -20.15
#